data_AF-A0AAE1MS60-F1
#
_entry.id   AF-A0AAE1MS60-F1
#
_cell.length_a   1.000
_cell.length_b   1.000
_cell.length_c   1.000
_cell.angle_alpha   90.00
_cell.angle_beta   90.00
_cell.angle_gamma   90.00
#
_symmetry.space_group_name_H-M   'P 1'
#
loop_
_entity.id
_entity.type
_entity.pdbx_description
1 polymer ?
#
loop_
_entity_poly.entity_id
_entity_poly.type
_entity_poly.pdbx_seq_one_letter_code
_entity_poly.pdbx_strand_id
1 'polypeptide(L)'
;MNGSQRRVARLRREGRELQYEGQARICHYGMMAPLCTSSTKQNPRRRFFGCRNYQKGIRCGFFQWHDGEMGARPSQVFNEFLGHVDRYDDCNVMQSRGIDNKVDVNVEEKNF
;
A
#
# COMPACT_ATOMS: atom_id res chain seq x y z
N MET A 1 -43.50 -17.93 -17.65
CA MET A 1 -43.24 -18.76 -16.45
C MET A 1 -41.80 -19.26 -16.57
N ASN A 2 -40.85 -18.51 -16.00
CA ASN A 2 -40.13 -18.81 -14.74
C ASN A 2 -39.07 -19.90 -15.00
N GLY A 3 -37.80 -19.54 -15.19
CA GLY A 3 -36.86 -19.20 -14.11
C GLY A 3 -35.92 -20.42 -13.94
N SER A 4 -34.60 -20.33 -13.92
CA SER A 4 -33.80 -19.37 -13.18
C SER A 4 -32.49 -19.13 -13.92
N GLN A 5 -32.25 -17.86 -14.24
CA GLN A 5 -30.89 -17.34 -14.34
C GLN A 5 -30.15 -17.77 -13.08
N ARG A 6 -29.06 -18.52 -13.24
CA ARG A 6 -28.15 -18.85 -12.13
C ARG A 6 -27.56 -17.54 -11.62
N ARG A 7 -28.21 -16.93 -10.64
CA ARG A 7 -27.61 -15.89 -9.82
C ARG A 7 -26.47 -16.54 -9.05
N VAL A 8 -25.26 -16.48 -9.59
CA VAL A 8 -24.02 -16.59 -8.79
C VAL A 8 -23.90 -15.32 -7.94
N ALA A 9 -24.81 -15.17 -7.00
CA ALA A 9 -24.67 -14.24 -5.91
C ALA A 9 -24.25 -15.06 -4.69
N ARG A 10 -23.23 -14.55 -3.96
CA ARG A 10 -22.63 -15.05 -2.70
C ARG A 10 -21.48 -16.05 -2.89
N LEU A 11 -20.27 -15.83 -2.40
CA LEU A 11 -19.69 -14.78 -1.55
C LEU A 11 -18.24 -14.56 -2.02
N ARG A 12 -17.76 -13.31 -2.07
CA ARG A 12 -16.35 -13.07 -1.72
C ARG A 12 -16.22 -13.71 -0.34
N ARG A 13 -15.57 -14.87 -0.21
CA ARG A 13 -15.20 -15.38 1.12
C ARG A 13 -14.50 -14.19 1.77
N GLU A 14 -15.08 -13.66 2.83
CA GLU A 14 -14.37 -12.75 3.71
C GLU A 14 -13.19 -13.57 4.21
N GLY A 15 -12.05 -13.44 3.53
CA GLY A 15 -10.88 -14.31 3.68
C GLY A 15 -10.20 -14.02 5.00
N ARG A 16 -10.90 -14.31 6.10
CA ARG A 16 -10.50 -14.22 7.48
C ARG A 16 -10.13 -15.63 7.90
N GLU A 17 -8.92 -16.02 7.51
CA GLU A 17 -8.37 -17.32 7.78
C GLU A 17 -7.89 -17.37 9.24
N LEU A 18 -8.43 -18.32 10.01
CA LEU A 18 -7.92 -18.63 11.36
C LEU A 18 -6.81 -19.69 11.33
N GLN A 19 -6.69 -20.41 10.22
CA GLN A 19 -5.76 -21.53 10.05
C GLN A 19 -4.60 -21.05 9.17
N TYR A 20 -3.51 -20.62 9.81
CA TYR A 20 -2.27 -20.27 9.13
C TYR A 20 -1.14 -21.08 9.79
N GLU A 21 -0.20 -21.58 9.00
CA GLU A 21 0.92 -22.40 9.48
C GLU A 21 1.95 -21.61 10.33
N GLY A 22 1.76 -20.32 10.55
CA GLY A 22 2.63 -19.50 11.39
C GLY A 22 2.04 -19.09 12.74
N GLN A 23 2.74 -18.19 13.43
CA GLN A 23 2.43 -17.80 14.80
C GLN A 23 1.04 -17.18 14.92
N ALA A 24 0.22 -17.72 15.83
CA ALA A 24 -1.09 -17.16 16.17
C ALA A 24 -0.93 -15.73 16.71
N ARG A 25 -1.74 -14.79 16.21
CA ARG A 25 -1.80 -13.41 16.69
C ARG A 25 -3.02 -13.23 17.57
N ILE A 26 -2.84 -12.61 18.73
CA ILE A 26 -3.90 -12.35 19.71
C ILE A 26 -4.16 -10.85 19.74
N CYS A 27 -5.43 -10.44 19.63
CA CYS A 27 -5.81 -9.03 19.73
C CYS A 27 -5.88 -8.55 21.19
N HIS A 28 -6.08 -7.25 21.40
CA HIS A 28 -6.17 -6.65 22.75
C HIS A 28 -7.34 -7.17 23.61
N TYR A 29 -8.29 -7.90 23.02
CA TYR A 29 -9.38 -8.56 23.76
C TYR A 29 -9.09 -10.04 24.08
N GLY A 30 -7.85 -10.52 23.86
CA GLY A 30 -7.48 -11.91 24.13
C GLY A 30 -8.00 -12.93 23.11
N MET A 31 -8.57 -12.48 21.99
CA MET A 31 -9.09 -13.35 20.94
C MET A 31 -8.08 -13.54 19.81
N MET A 32 -8.11 -14.69 19.14
CA MET A 32 -7.34 -14.91 17.91
C MET A 32 -7.73 -13.89 16.83
N ALA A 33 -6.72 -13.19 16.32
CA ALA A 33 -6.84 -12.25 15.21
C ALA A 33 -6.78 -13.03 13.88
N PRO A 34 -7.87 -13.08 13.10
CA PRO A 34 -7.84 -13.72 11.79
C PRO A 34 -6.90 -12.99 10.83
N LEU A 35 -6.34 -13.77 9.91
CA LEU A 35 -5.56 -13.27 8.80
C LEU A 35 -6.50 -12.80 7.69
N CYS A 36 -6.45 -11.52 7.37
CA CYS A 36 -7.30 -10.82 6.42
C CYS A 36 -6.51 -10.35 5.20
N THR A 37 -7.19 -10.15 4.08
CA THR A 37 -6.61 -9.55 2.87
C THR A 37 -7.13 -8.12 2.69
N SER A 38 -6.23 -7.15 2.59
CA SER A 38 -6.55 -5.75 2.31
C SER A 38 -7.12 -5.60 0.89
N SER A 39 -8.24 -4.88 0.81
CA SER A 39 -8.88 -4.47 -0.44
C SER A 39 -8.72 -2.97 -0.71
N THR A 40 -7.84 -2.29 0.02
CA THR A 40 -7.58 -0.85 -0.16
C THR A 40 -6.80 -0.61 -1.45
N LYS A 41 -6.98 0.56 -2.07
CA LYS A 41 -6.24 0.92 -3.30
C LYS A 41 -4.72 1.02 -3.05
N GLN A 42 -4.33 1.45 -1.85
CA GLN A 42 -2.93 1.66 -1.45
C GLN A 42 -2.21 0.34 -1.13
N ASN A 43 -2.91 -0.64 -0.57
CA ASN A 43 -2.34 -1.93 -0.22
C ASN A 43 -3.21 -3.07 -0.78
N PRO A 44 -3.35 -3.18 -2.11
CA PRO A 44 -4.21 -4.19 -2.70
C PRO A 44 -3.63 -5.58 -2.45
N ARG A 45 -4.47 -6.52 -2.02
CA ARG A 45 -4.12 -7.94 -1.78
C ARG A 45 -3.08 -8.20 -0.68
N ARG A 46 -2.56 -7.17 0.00
CA ARG A 46 -1.64 -7.34 1.14
C ARG A 46 -2.37 -7.95 2.32
N ARG A 47 -1.73 -8.85 3.07
CA ARG A 47 -2.38 -9.58 4.18
C ARG A 47 -2.03 -8.97 5.54
N PHE A 48 -2.98 -8.97 6.47
CA PHE A 48 -2.80 -8.42 7.82
C PHE A 48 -3.59 -9.22 8.86
N PHE A 49 -3.14 -9.20 10.10
CA PHE A 49 -3.91 -9.67 11.26
C PHE A 49 -4.70 -8.50 11.85
N GLY A 50 -6.00 -8.71 12.06
CA GLY A 50 -6.88 -7.72 12.66
C GLY A 50 -7.86 -8.36 13.62
N CYS A 51 -8.34 -7.61 14.62
CA CYS A 51 -9.37 -8.14 15.54
C CYS A 51 -10.60 -8.62 14.77
N ARG A 52 -11.16 -9.78 15.09
CA ARG A 52 -12.36 -10.33 14.41
C ARG A 52 -13.55 -9.35 14.34
N ASN A 53 -13.64 -8.41 15.28
CA ASN A 53 -14.71 -7.41 15.33
C ASN A 53 -14.35 -6.05 14.68
N TYR A 54 -13.21 -5.92 14.00
CA TYR A 54 -12.73 -4.63 13.45
C TYR A 54 -13.71 -3.97 12.47
N GLN A 55 -14.52 -4.76 11.75
CA GLN A 55 -15.54 -4.27 10.81
C GLN A 55 -16.88 -3.93 11.48
N LYS A 56 -17.09 -4.32 12.74
CA LYS A 56 -18.37 -4.15 13.45
C LYS A 56 -18.47 -2.82 14.20
N GLY A 57 -17.57 -1.87 13.94
CA GLY A 57 -17.50 -0.59 14.65
C GLY A 57 -16.95 -0.68 16.08
N ILE A 58 -16.68 -1.88 16.60
CA ILE A 58 -16.04 -2.08 17.91
C ILE A 58 -14.53 -1.85 17.76
N ARG A 59 -14.00 -0.85 18.45
CA ARG A 59 -12.61 -0.44 18.31
C ARG A 59 -11.69 -1.20 19.27
N CYS A 60 -11.24 -2.38 18.82
CA CYS A 60 -10.11 -3.08 19.45
C CYS A 60 -8.78 -2.38 19.16
N GLY A 61 -8.61 -1.81 17.96
CA GLY A 61 -7.36 -1.14 17.55
C GLY A 61 -6.22 -2.07 17.10
N PHE A 62 -6.31 -3.38 17.37
CA PHE A 62 -5.26 -4.33 16.97
C PHE A 62 -5.12 -4.44 15.44
N PHE A 63 -3.90 -4.23 14.94
CA PHE A 63 -3.51 -4.38 13.54
C PHE A 63 -2.03 -4.77 13.43
N GLN A 64 -1.72 -5.75 12.58
CA GLN A 64 -0.34 -6.12 12.26
C GLN A 64 -0.22 -6.64 10.84
N TRP A 65 0.80 -6.23 10.09
CA TRP A 65 1.10 -6.78 8.77
C TRP A 65 1.57 -8.24 8.85
N HIS A 66 1.16 -9.07 7.88
CA HIS A 66 1.52 -10.48 7.84
C HIS A 66 2.98 -10.72 7.42
N ASP A 67 3.47 -9.86 6.53
CA ASP A 67 4.77 -9.89 5.87
C ASP A 67 5.97 -9.67 6.80
N GLY A 68 5.72 -9.46 8.10
CA GLY A 68 6.77 -9.23 9.10
C GLY A 68 7.42 -7.85 8.94
N GLU A 69 8.35 -7.54 9.84
CA GLU A 69 9.21 -6.37 9.70
C GLU A 69 10.37 -6.69 8.75
N MET A 70 10.76 -5.72 7.93
CA MET A 70 11.97 -5.85 7.13
C MET A 70 13.19 -5.87 8.06
N GLY A 71 14.05 -6.89 7.92
CA GLY A 71 15.30 -6.97 8.67
C GLY A 71 16.25 -5.80 8.35
N ALA A 72 17.28 -5.60 9.18
CA ALA A 72 18.18 -4.45 9.08
C ALA A 72 18.82 -4.29 7.69
N ARG A 73 19.29 -5.38 7.08
CA ARG A 73 19.93 -5.35 5.76
C ARG A 73 18.97 -4.95 4.63
N PRO A 74 17.82 -5.61 4.44
CA PRO A 74 16.81 -5.15 3.47
C PRO A 74 16.38 -3.70 3.65
N SER A 75 16.16 -3.27 4.90
CA SER A 75 15.75 -1.90 5.21
C SER A 75 16.82 -0.87 4.83
N GLN A 76 18.10 -1.16 5.08
CA GLN A 76 19.22 -0.29 4.66
C GLN A 76 19.27 -0.11 3.14
N VAL A 77 19.21 -1.21 2.39
CA VAL A 77 19.26 -1.17 0.93
C VAL A 77 18.06 -0.42 0.35
N PHE A 78 16.87 -0.65 0.90
CA PHE A 78 15.66 0.07 0.49
C PHE A 78 15.79 1.58 0.74
N ASN A 79 16.29 1.98 1.91
CA ASN A 79 16.50 3.40 2.22
C ASN A 79 17.58 4.04 1.33
N GLU A 80 18.66 3.32 1.02
CA GLU A 80 19.69 3.80 0.09
C GLU A 80 19.12 4.02 -1.32
N PHE A 81 18.31 3.06 -1.80
CA PHE A 81 17.61 3.16 -3.06
C PHE A 81 16.67 4.36 -3.09
N LEU A 82 15.83 4.55 -2.07
CA LEU A 82 14.94 5.70 -1.96
C LEU A 82 15.73 7.02 -2.01
N GLY A 83 16.85 7.10 -1.29
CA GLY A 83 17.70 8.29 -1.33
C GLY A 83 18.31 8.57 -2.72
N HIS A 84 18.52 7.56 -3.56
CA HIS A 84 18.95 7.75 -4.95
C HIS A 84 17.80 8.30 -5.82
N VAL A 85 16.58 7.80 -5.63
CA VAL A 85 15.39 8.29 -6.34
C VAL A 85 15.12 9.76 -6.00
N ASP A 86 15.16 10.12 -4.71
CA ASP A 86 14.94 11.51 -4.28
C ASP A 86 15.96 12.47 -4.92
N ARG A 87 17.24 12.07 -4.98
CA ARG A 87 18.28 12.86 -5.66
C ARG A 87 18.03 13.01 -7.15
N TYR A 88 17.54 11.96 -7.81
CA TYR A 88 17.21 12.02 -9.23
C TYR A 88 16.06 13.00 -9.47
N ASP A 89 15.01 12.93 -8.65
CA ASP A 89 13.86 13.82 -8.75
C ASP A 89 14.27 15.28 -8.51
N ASP A 90 15.13 15.55 -7.51
CA ASP A 90 15.68 16.89 -7.26
C ASP A 90 16.50 17.41 -8.45
N CYS A 91 17.43 16.60 -8.97
CA CYS A 91 18.23 16.98 -10.15
C CYS A 91 17.35 17.23 -11.38
N ASN A 92 16.31 16.43 -11.58
CA ASN A 92 15.37 16.58 -12.69
C ASN A 92 14.55 17.88 -12.56
N VAL A 93 14.10 18.23 -11.35
CA VAL A 93 13.40 19.50 -11.08
C VAL A 93 14.31 20.71 -11.29
N MET A 94 15.58 20.63 -10.89
CA MET A 94 16.53 21.73 -11.14
C MET A 94 16.86 21.87 -12.63
N GLN A 95 16.94 20.77 -13.37
CA GLN A 95 17.15 20.80 -14.82
C GLN A 95 15.94 21.34 -15.58
N SER A 96 14.71 20.96 -15.22
CA SER A 96 13.50 21.48 -15.88
C SER A 96 13.33 22.99 -15.69
N ARG A 97 13.50 23.49 -14.45
CA ARG A 97 13.48 24.94 -14.16
C ARG A 97 14.57 25.71 -14.92
N GLY A 98 15.75 25.10 -15.10
CA GLY A 98 16.85 25.69 -15.85
C GLY A 98 16.62 25.72 -17.37
N ILE A 99 15.78 24.81 -17.89
CA ILE A 99 15.34 24.83 -19.30
C ILE A 99 14.28 25.92 -19.47
N ASP A 100 13.29 26.00 -18.59
CA ASP A 100 12.24 27.03 -18.64
C ASP A 100 12.84 28.45 -18.65
N ASN A 101 13.81 28.73 -17.76
CA ASN A 101 14.49 30.03 -17.69
C ASN A 101 15.44 30.33 -18.88
N LYS A 102 15.85 29.33 -19.67
CA LYS A 102 16.70 29.54 -20.87
C LYS A 102 15.88 29.76 -22.14
N VAL A 103 14.63 29.30 -22.16
CA VAL A 103 13.71 29.47 -23.30
C VAL A 103 13.25 30.94 -23.40
N ASP A 104 13.27 31.70 -22.31
CA ASP A 104 12.85 33.11 -22.28
C ASP A 104 13.93 34.13 -22.69
N VAL A 105 15.17 33.73 -22.96
CA VAL A 105 16.31 34.67 -23.23
C VAL A 105 16.73 34.72 -24.72
N ASN A 106 15.96 34.15 -25.64
CA ASN A 106 16.32 34.10 -27.07
C ASN A 106 15.24 34.62 -28.03
N VAL A 107 14.56 35.71 -27.68
CA VAL A 107 13.72 36.46 -28.63
C VAL A 107 14.09 37.95 -28.54
N GLU A 108 15.14 38.35 -29.25
CA GLU A 108 15.32 39.70 -29.84
C GLU A 108 16.78 39.89 -30.24
N GLU A 109 17.21 39.36 -31.39
CA GLU A 109 18.41 39.86 -32.05
C GLU A 109 18.47 39.51 -33.54
N LYS A 110 17.50 39.98 -34.34
CA LYS A 110 17.67 40.20 -35.79
C LYS A 110 16.73 41.29 -36.28
N ASN A 111 17.16 42.55 -36.17
CA ASN A 111 16.69 43.64 -37.01
C ASN A 111 17.85 44.61 -37.24
N PHE A 112 18.64 44.34 -38.28
CA PHE A 112 19.34 45.35 -39.06
C PHE A 112 19.56 44.81 -40.48
#